data_AF-A0A915JL92-F1
#
_entry.id   AF-A0A915JL92-F1
#
_cell.length_a   1.000
_cell.length_b   1.000
_cell.length_c   1.000
_cell.angle_alpha   90.00
_cell.angle_beta   90.00
_cell.angle_gamma   90.00
#
_symmetry.space_group_name_H-M   'P 1'
#
loop_
_entity.id
_entity.type
_entity.pdbx_description
1 polymer ?
#
loop_
_entity_poly.entity_id
_entity_poly.type
_entity_poly.pdbx_seq_one_letter_code
_entity_poly.pdbx_strand_id
1 'polypeptide(L)'
;MFLFKEKSTIPKAWARKAYIHLQLQNYQFLKMRVLQYFLIFIFVFVISAYSFNEINRCCNDGSRTYAIQGSCPLDISTMARTVFGSSCSRAASVCCLKSLFEKHCTLGEEKAQTYSLCVAGHHAETYGAGYERKCCECCLLARQMIRDGRQCQPLSTFDILCKRSFENCCRQDDDHRSTSSIVVTHSFAPTGEIVLIIIMSSTLLGVMS
;
A
#
# COMPACT_ATOMS: atom_id res chain seq x y z
N MET A 1 12.99 37.74 80.74
CA MET A 1 13.42 37.47 79.35
C MET A 1 14.27 36.21 79.38
N PHE A 2 13.66 35.04 79.15
CA PHE A 2 14.36 33.77 78.99
C PHE A 2 13.92 33.15 77.67
N LEU A 3 14.85 33.15 76.72
CA LEU A 3 14.72 32.51 75.41
C LEU A 3 15.05 31.02 75.58
N PHE A 4 14.04 30.15 75.60
CA PHE A 4 14.27 28.72 75.38
C PHE A 4 14.19 28.45 73.87
N LYS A 5 15.37 28.31 73.25
CA LYS A 5 15.51 27.83 71.86
C LYS A 5 15.66 26.32 71.91
N GLU A 6 14.54 25.61 71.85
CA GLU A 6 14.51 24.16 71.82
C GLU A 6 14.88 23.66 70.40
N LYS A 7 16.14 23.23 70.23
CA LYS A 7 16.58 22.53 69.01
C LYS A 7 16.11 21.09 69.06
N SER A 8 14.93 20.84 68.51
CA SER A 8 14.46 19.50 68.15
C SER A 8 15.40 18.90 67.10
N THR A 9 16.27 17.98 67.53
CA THR A 9 17.24 17.32 66.64
C THR A 9 16.68 15.95 66.30
N ILE A 10 15.86 15.89 65.25
CA ILE A 10 15.30 14.63 64.75
C ILE A 10 16.47 13.71 64.36
N PRO A 11 16.55 12.46 64.87
CA PRO A 11 17.65 11.56 64.56
C PRO A 11 17.69 11.26 63.06
N LYS A 12 18.84 11.53 62.42
CA LYS A 12 19.07 11.35 60.97
C LYS A 12 18.70 9.95 60.45
N ALA A 13 18.65 8.94 61.32
CA ALA A 13 18.19 7.59 61.01
C ALA A 13 16.68 7.49 60.73
N TRP A 14 15.87 8.28 61.44
CA TRP A 14 14.42 8.34 61.24
C TRP A 14 14.04 9.09 59.97
N ALA A 15 14.75 10.18 59.66
CA ALA A 15 14.59 10.91 58.41
C ALA A 15 14.90 10.03 57.18
N ARG A 16 15.94 9.19 57.25
CA ARG A 16 16.28 8.24 56.18
C ARG A 16 15.22 7.15 56.01
N LYS A 17 14.71 6.57 57.10
CA LYS A 17 13.64 5.56 57.04
C LYS A 17 12.35 6.15 56.44
N ALA A 18 11.94 7.34 56.88
CA ALA A 18 10.77 8.02 56.36
C ALA A 18 10.90 8.33 54.85
N TYR A 19 12.08 8.78 54.41
CA TYR A 19 12.37 9.03 52.99
C TYR A 19 12.27 7.75 52.14
N ILE A 20 12.81 6.62 52.61
CA ILE A 20 12.74 5.35 51.90
C ILE A 20 11.29 4.84 51.80
N HIS A 21 10.49 4.97 52.87
CA HIS A 21 9.07 4.61 52.84
C HIS A 21 8.26 5.48 51.87
N LEU A 22 8.49 6.79 51.83
CA LEU A 22 7.86 7.71 50.86
C LEU A 22 8.25 7.37 49.41
N GLN A 23 9.52 7.03 49.16
CA GLN A 23 9.99 6.64 47.83
C GLN A 23 9.38 5.30 47.38
N LEU A 24 9.29 4.31 48.27
CA LEU A 24 8.62 3.04 47.98
C LEU A 24 7.13 3.25 47.70
N GLN A 25 6.46 4.10 48.48
CA GLN A 25 5.04 4.39 48.28
C GLN A 25 4.80 5.12 46.94
N ASN A 26 5.62 6.11 46.59
CA ASN A 26 5.56 6.79 45.29
C ASN A 26 5.86 5.86 44.12
N TYR A 27 6.82 4.95 44.26
CA TYR A 27 7.14 3.94 43.24
C TYR A 27 5.97 2.98 43.02
N GLN A 28 5.31 2.52 44.09
CA GLN A 28 4.12 1.66 43.97
C GLN A 28 2.96 2.38 43.28
N PHE A 29 2.70 3.66 43.63
CA PHE A 29 1.68 4.46 42.94
C PHE A 29 2.00 4.70 41.46
N LEU A 30 3.27 5.00 41.14
CA LEU A 30 3.70 5.17 39.75
C LEU A 30 3.55 3.88 38.95
N LYS A 31 3.95 2.74 39.52
CA LYS A 31 3.81 1.42 38.90
C LYS A 31 2.35 1.08 38.59
N MET A 32 1.43 1.38 39.51
CA MET A 32 -0.01 1.15 39.32
C MET A 32 -0.59 2.02 38.20
N ARG A 33 -0.18 3.28 38.11
CA ARG A 33 -0.61 4.18 37.02
C ARG A 33 -0.05 3.75 35.67
N VAL A 34 1.23 3.38 35.61
CA VAL A 34 1.85 2.88 34.38
C VAL A 34 1.18 1.59 33.91
N LEU A 35 0.89 0.65 34.82
CA LEU A 35 0.15 -0.56 34.50
C LEU A 35 -1.26 -0.25 33.98
N GLN A 36 -1.97 0.70 34.60
CA GLN A 36 -3.28 1.13 34.15
C GLN A 36 -3.25 1.71 32.73
N TYR A 37 -2.30 2.61 32.42
CA TYR A 37 -2.16 3.15 31.06
C TYR A 37 -1.80 2.07 30.05
N PHE A 38 -0.94 1.12 30.43
CA PHE A 38 -0.59 -0.02 29.59
C PHE A 38 -1.81 -0.90 29.27
N LEU A 39 -2.65 -1.19 30.27
CA LEU A 39 -3.89 -1.95 30.08
C LEU A 39 -4.90 -1.21 29.19
N ILE A 40 -5.05 0.11 29.35
CA ILE A 40 -5.90 0.94 28.49
C ILE A 40 -5.39 0.92 27.05
N PHE A 41 -4.07 1.04 26.85
CA PHE A 41 -3.46 1.00 25.52
C PHE A 41 -3.73 -0.34 24.83
N ILE A 42 -3.55 -1.46 25.53
CA ILE A 42 -3.88 -2.79 25.01
C ILE A 42 -5.37 -2.88 24.64
N PHE A 43 -6.25 -2.39 25.49
CA PHE A 43 -7.69 -2.44 25.24
C PHE A 43 -8.10 -1.66 23.98
N VAL A 44 -7.59 -0.43 23.83
CA VAL A 44 -7.81 0.40 22.63
C VAL A 44 -7.23 -0.29 21.39
N PHE A 45 -6.02 -0.84 21.50
CA PHE A 45 -5.38 -1.57 20.40
C PHE A 45 -6.23 -2.76 19.93
N VAL A 46 -6.72 -3.58 20.85
CA VAL A 46 -7.56 -4.76 20.51
C VAL A 46 -8.86 -4.35 19.82
N ILE A 47 -9.54 -3.30 20.31
CA ILE A 47 -10.78 -2.80 19.68
C ILE A 47 -10.50 -2.28 18.26
N SER A 48 -9.40 -1.54 18.08
CA SER A 48 -9.02 -1.01 16.77
C SER A 48 -8.69 -2.12 15.76
N ALA A 49 -7.97 -3.15 16.20
CA ALA A 49 -7.62 -4.30 15.39
C ALA A 49 -8.87 -5.09 14.96
N TYR A 50 -9.83 -5.28 15.88
CA TYR A 50 -11.09 -5.95 15.57
C TYR A 50 -11.90 -5.19 14.50
N SER A 51 -11.98 -3.86 14.65
CA SER A 51 -12.72 -3.01 13.71
C SER A 51 -12.08 -3.00 12.31
N PHE A 52 -10.76 -3.01 12.22
CA PHE A 52 -10.04 -3.03 10.94
C PHE A 52 -10.21 -4.35 10.19
N ASN A 53 -10.19 -5.48 10.91
CA ASN A 53 -10.41 -6.80 10.32
C ASN A 53 -11.80 -6.94 9.72
N GLU A 54 -12.83 -6.39 10.39
CA GLU A 54 -14.19 -6.41 9.87
C GLU A 54 -14.33 -5.53 8.62
N ILE A 55 -13.74 -4.33 8.61
CA ILE A 55 -13.72 -3.45 7.42
C ILE A 55 -13.02 -4.13 6.24
N ASN A 56 -11.89 -4.78 6.47
CA ASN A 56 -11.17 -5.53 5.43
C ASN A 56 -12.01 -6.69 4.90
N ARG A 57 -12.72 -7.41 5.77
CA ARG A 57 -13.64 -8.47 5.35
C ARG A 57 -14.73 -7.92 4.44
N CYS A 58 -15.38 -6.82 4.84
CA CYS A 58 -16.41 -6.17 4.04
C CYS A 58 -15.87 -5.66 2.69
N CYS A 59 -14.67 -5.07 2.67
CA CYS A 59 -14.00 -4.67 1.44
C CYS A 59 -13.75 -5.87 0.50
N ASN A 60 -13.27 -6.99 1.05
CA ASN A 60 -13.02 -8.20 0.28
C ASN A 60 -14.32 -8.79 -0.28
N ASP A 61 -15.39 -8.79 0.52
CA ASP A 61 -16.71 -9.23 0.07
C ASP A 61 -17.23 -8.35 -1.08
N GLY A 62 -17.07 -7.02 -1.00
CA GLY A 62 -17.41 -6.11 -2.09
C GLY A 62 -16.61 -6.34 -3.37
N SER A 63 -15.30 -6.58 -3.26
CA SER A 63 -14.46 -6.96 -4.41
C SER A 63 -14.92 -8.28 -5.04
N ARG A 64 -15.29 -9.26 -4.21
CA ARG A 64 -15.82 -10.55 -4.67
C ARG A 64 -17.18 -10.39 -5.35
N THR A 65 -18.05 -9.50 -4.88
CA THR A 65 -19.33 -9.20 -5.54
C THR A 65 -19.10 -8.75 -6.98
N TYR A 66 -18.15 -7.84 -7.21
CA TYR A 66 -17.78 -7.45 -8.57
C TYR A 66 -17.26 -8.63 -9.39
N ALA A 67 -16.38 -9.46 -8.83
CA ALA A 67 -15.83 -10.62 -9.53
C ALA A 67 -16.91 -11.63 -9.99
N ILE A 68 -18.04 -11.72 -9.27
CA ILE A 68 -19.15 -12.62 -9.62
C ILE A 68 -20.14 -11.95 -10.57
N GLN A 69 -20.52 -10.69 -10.32
CA GLN A 69 -21.63 -10.03 -11.01
C GLN A 69 -21.20 -9.13 -12.17
N GLY A 70 -19.92 -8.78 -12.27
CA GLY A 70 -19.40 -7.82 -13.24
C GLY A 70 -19.90 -6.38 -13.05
N SER A 71 -20.64 -6.10 -11.98
CA SER A 71 -21.21 -4.79 -11.65
C SER A 71 -21.28 -4.61 -10.14
N CYS A 72 -21.46 -3.37 -9.69
CA CYS A 72 -21.58 -3.01 -8.28
C CYS A 72 -23.01 -2.60 -7.95
N PRO A 73 -23.83 -3.47 -7.34
CA PRO A 73 -25.20 -3.12 -6.98
C PRO A 73 -25.23 -2.09 -5.84
N LEU A 74 -26.26 -1.25 -5.82
CA LEU A 74 -26.46 -0.27 -4.73
C LEU A 74 -26.72 -0.95 -3.37
N ASP A 75 -27.24 -2.18 -3.36
CA ASP A 75 -27.61 -2.95 -2.16
C ASP A 75 -26.53 -3.92 -1.65
N ILE A 76 -25.24 -3.61 -1.88
CA ILE A 76 -24.13 -4.25 -1.16
C ILE A 76 -24.32 -4.09 0.38
N SER A 77 -25.16 -3.15 0.81
CA SER A 77 -25.57 -2.88 2.19
C SER A 77 -26.28 -4.04 2.90
N THR A 78 -26.73 -5.11 2.24
CA THR A 78 -27.29 -6.29 2.95
C THR A 78 -26.25 -7.04 3.78
N MET A 79 -24.96 -6.76 3.56
CA MET A 79 -23.84 -7.22 4.39
C MET A 79 -23.70 -6.45 5.71
N ALA A 80 -24.48 -5.37 5.91
CA ALA A 80 -24.49 -4.53 7.10
C ALA A 80 -25.16 -5.16 8.34
N ARG A 81 -25.20 -6.50 8.45
CA ARG A 81 -25.71 -7.20 9.66
C ARG A 81 -24.73 -7.18 10.83
N THR A 82 -23.67 -6.39 10.76
CA THR A 82 -22.65 -6.28 11.80
C THR A 82 -22.74 -4.94 12.52
N VAL A 83 -22.17 -4.85 13.73
CA VAL A 83 -22.19 -3.65 14.58
C VAL A 83 -21.62 -2.40 13.86
N PHE A 84 -20.82 -2.61 12.80
CA PHE A 84 -20.22 -1.58 11.95
C PHE A 84 -20.93 -1.40 10.60
N GLY A 85 -22.21 -1.76 10.50
CA GLY A 85 -22.94 -1.91 9.23
C GLY A 85 -22.79 -0.77 8.22
N SER A 86 -22.76 0.49 8.66
CA SER A 86 -22.58 1.66 7.77
C SER A 86 -21.14 1.79 7.23
N SER A 87 -20.12 1.56 8.06
CA SER A 87 -18.71 1.57 7.64
C SER A 87 -18.37 0.36 6.78
N CYS A 88 -18.92 -0.80 7.12
CA CYS A 88 -18.79 -2.04 6.36
C CYS A 88 -19.39 -1.89 4.96
N SER A 89 -20.62 -1.38 4.86
CA SER A 89 -21.27 -1.12 3.56
C SER A 89 -20.45 -0.17 2.69
N ARG A 90 -19.96 0.94 3.26
CA ARG A 90 -19.09 1.87 2.54
C ARG A 90 -17.79 1.22 2.04
N ALA A 91 -17.12 0.46 2.90
CA ALA A 91 -15.89 -0.24 2.53
C ALA A 91 -16.13 -1.25 1.39
N ALA A 92 -17.21 -2.02 1.47
CA ALA A 92 -17.61 -2.96 0.44
C ALA A 92 -17.91 -2.26 -0.90
N SER A 93 -18.67 -1.17 -0.90
CA SER A 93 -18.97 -0.39 -2.11
C SER A 93 -17.71 0.22 -2.74
N VAL A 94 -16.82 0.81 -1.93
CA VAL A 94 -15.55 1.37 -2.42
C VAL A 94 -14.67 0.29 -3.04
N CYS A 95 -14.56 -0.87 -2.40
CA CYS A 95 -13.74 -1.96 -2.92
C CYS A 95 -14.34 -2.64 -4.15
N CYS A 96 -15.67 -2.72 -4.24
CA CYS A 96 -16.35 -3.15 -5.48
C CYS A 96 -16.02 -2.19 -6.65
N LEU A 97 -16.21 -0.88 -6.44
CA LEU A 97 -15.92 0.12 -7.47
C LEU A 97 -14.45 0.15 -7.86
N LYS A 98 -13.54 -0.05 -6.90
CA LYS A 98 -12.12 -0.19 -7.17
C LYS A 98 -11.85 -1.35 -8.13
N SER A 99 -12.41 -2.53 -7.86
CA SER A 99 -12.25 -3.70 -8.73
C SER A 99 -12.84 -3.45 -10.12
N LEU A 100 -13.97 -2.75 -10.21
CA LEU A 100 -14.57 -2.32 -11.47
C LEU A 100 -13.63 -1.41 -12.27
N PHE A 101 -13.11 -0.36 -11.65
CA PHE A 101 -12.19 0.56 -12.33
C PHE A 101 -10.88 -0.11 -12.70
N GLU A 102 -10.33 -0.97 -11.85
CA GLU A 102 -9.13 -1.76 -12.17
C GLU A 102 -9.37 -2.66 -13.39
N LYS A 103 -10.52 -3.32 -13.48
CA LYS A 103 -10.85 -4.14 -14.66
C LYS A 103 -10.95 -3.31 -15.94
N HIS A 104 -11.67 -2.19 -15.92
CA HIS A 104 -11.76 -1.29 -17.07
C HIS A 104 -10.40 -0.72 -17.45
N CYS A 105 -9.56 -0.43 -16.46
CA CYS A 105 -8.20 0.05 -16.67
C CYS A 105 -7.34 -1.01 -17.39
N THR A 106 -7.40 -2.28 -16.96
CA THR A 106 -6.70 -3.38 -17.66
C THR A 106 -7.17 -3.59 -19.09
N LEU A 107 -8.46 -3.45 -19.37
CA LEU A 107 -8.99 -3.49 -20.74
C LEU A 107 -8.46 -2.33 -21.60
N GLY A 108 -8.31 -1.15 -20.99
CA GLY A 108 -7.71 0.01 -21.65
C GLY A 108 -6.25 -0.22 -22.01
N GLU A 109 -5.46 -0.79 -21.09
CA GLU A 109 -4.07 -1.17 -21.32
C GLU A 109 -3.95 -2.19 -22.47
N GLU A 110 -4.79 -3.23 -22.48
CA GLU A 110 -4.82 -4.23 -23.57
C GLU A 110 -5.13 -3.58 -24.93
N LYS A 111 -6.11 -2.67 -24.98
CA LYS A 111 -6.44 -1.95 -26.23
C LYS A 111 -5.28 -1.10 -26.75
N ALA A 112 -4.57 -0.41 -25.86
CA ALA A 112 -3.39 0.36 -26.21
C ALA A 112 -2.26 -0.53 -26.78
N GLN A 113 -2.18 -1.78 -26.32
CA GLN A 113 -1.21 -2.76 -26.81
C GLN A 113 -1.58 -3.29 -28.19
N THR A 114 -2.84 -3.70 -28.38
CA THR A 114 -3.28 -4.40 -29.59
C THR A 114 -3.59 -3.44 -30.76
N TYR A 115 -4.29 -2.33 -30.51
CA TYR A 115 -4.88 -1.53 -31.58
C TYR A 115 -4.20 -0.18 -31.79
N SER A 116 -3.28 0.22 -30.91
CA SER A 116 -2.64 1.55 -30.89
C SER A 116 -3.62 2.74 -30.85
N LEU A 117 -4.89 2.47 -30.54
CA LEU A 117 -6.01 3.41 -30.60
C LEU A 117 -6.87 3.25 -29.35
N CYS A 118 -7.09 4.37 -28.65
CA CYS A 118 -7.93 4.43 -27.46
C CYS A 118 -9.33 4.94 -27.81
N VAL A 119 -10.00 4.24 -28.73
CA VAL A 119 -11.40 4.49 -28.99
C VAL A 119 -12.17 3.88 -27.82
N ALA A 120 -12.76 4.73 -26.97
CA ALA A 120 -13.77 4.27 -26.03
C ALA A 120 -14.81 3.51 -26.86
N GLY A 121 -15.11 2.26 -26.52
CA GLY A 121 -16.18 1.54 -27.20
C GLY A 121 -17.45 2.39 -27.19
N HIS A 122 -18.40 2.11 -28.09
CA HIS A 122 -19.71 2.79 -28.22
C HIS A 122 -20.57 2.83 -26.92
N HIS A 123 -20.03 2.42 -25.78
CA HIS A 123 -20.64 2.40 -24.46
C HIS A 123 -20.06 3.51 -23.55
N ALA A 124 -19.99 4.75 -24.04
CA ALA A 124 -19.63 5.92 -23.21
C ALA A 124 -20.55 6.10 -21.98
N GLU A 125 -21.72 5.45 -22.00
CA GLU A 125 -22.73 5.47 -20.93
C GLU A 125 -22.54 4.35 -19.88
N THR A 126 -21.62 3.39 -20.08
CA THR A 126 -21.32 2.39 -19.05
C THR A 126 -20.38 2.95 -17.98
N TYR A 127 -20.75 2.73 -16.71
CA TYR A 127 -19.87 2.96 -15.56
C TYR A 127 -18.52 2.29 -15.78
N GLY A 128 -17.44 3.07 -15.78
CA GLY A 128 -16.07 2.57 -16.00
C GLY A 128 -15.46 2.90 -17.37
N ALA A 129 -16.25 3.25 -18.38
CA ALA A 129 -15.74 3.55 -19.73
C ALA A 129 -14.75 4.73 -19.77
N GLY A 130 -14.95 5.74 -18.92
CA GLY A 130 -13.99 6.85 -18.77
C GLY A 130 -12.63 6.41 -18.21
N TYR A 131 -12.61 5.42 -17.31
CA TYR A 131 -11.38 4.87 -16.74
C TYR A 131 -10.62 4.02 -17.75
N GLU A 132 -11.34 3.22 -18.54
CA GLU A 132 -10.76 2.45 -19.65
C GLU A 132 -10.04 3.37 -20.64
N ARG A 133 -10.69 4.43 -21.09
CA ARG A 133 -10.08 5.42 -22.00
C ARG A 133 -8.84 6.07 -21.38
N LYS A 134 -8.94 6.53 -20.13
CA LYS A 134 -7.83 7.19 -19.43
C LYS A 134 -6.62 6.26 -19.30
N CYS A 135 -6.82 5.01 -18.87
CA CYS A 135 -5.73 4.04 -18.73
C CYS A 135 -5.12 3.65 -20.08
N CYS A 136 -5.94 3.53 -21.13
CA CYS A 136 -5.47 3.31 -22.49
C CYS A 136 -4.56 4.46 -22.97
N GLU A 137 -4.99 5.72 -22.82
CA GLU A 137 -4.22 6.89 -23.24
C GLU A 137 -2.88 6.97 -22.50
N CYS A 138 -2.87 6.67 -21.19
CA CYS A 138 -1.65 6.62 -20.39
C CYS A 138 -0.70 5.49 -20.81
N CYS A 139 -1.25 4.32 -21.15
CA CYS A 139 -0.46 3.22 -21.70
C CYS A 139 0.15 3.57 -23.07
N LEU A 140 -0.63 4.15 -24.00
CA LEU A 140 -0.12 4.59 -25.31
C LEU A 140 1.02 5.60 -25.18
N LEU A 141 0.94 6.49 -24.20
CA LEU A 141 2.01 7.44 -23.92
C LEU A 141 3.29 6.72 -23.47
N ALA A 142 3.18 5.71 -22.60
CA ALA A 142 4.33 4.88 -22.21
C ALA A 142 4.99 4.22 -23.43
N ARG A 143 4.18 3.62 -24.31
CA ARG A 143 4.66 3.01 -25.56
C ARG A 143 5.34 4.01 -26.48
N GLN A 144 4.80 5.23 -26.59
CA GLN A 144 5.41 6.29 -27.37
C GLN A 144 6.78 6.67 -26.82
N MET A 145 6.92 6.81 -25.50
CA MET A 145 8.21 7.09 -24.86
C MET A 145 9.24 5.98 -25.13
N ILE A 146 8.82 4.71 -25.10
CA ILE A 146 9.67 3.56 -25.44
C ILE A 146 10.09 3.58 -26.92
N ARG A 147 9.14 3.86 -27.82
CA ARG A 147 9.42 3.99 -29.27
C ARG A 147 10.41 5.11 -29.55
N ASP A 148 10.28 6.23 -28.84
CA ASP A 148 11.16 7.39 -28.96
C ASP A 148 12.52 7.20 -28.27
N GLY A 149 12.78 6.02 -27.68
CA GLY A 149 14.03 5.70 -26.98
C GLY A 149 14.22 6.50 -25.68
N ARG A 150 13.15 7.07 -25.12
CA ARG A 150 13.18 7.84 -23.88
C ARG A 150 12.98 6.92 -22.68
N GLN A 151 13.41 7.37 -21.51
CA GLN A 151 13.15 6.64 -20.26
C GLN A 151 11.65 6.55 -19.98
N CYS A 152 11.18 5.34 -19.66
CA CYS A 152 9.78 5.08 -19.35
C CYS A 152 9.49 5.48 -17.90
N GLN A 153 9.49 6.78 -17.63
CA GLN A 153 9.24 7.35 -16.31
C GLN A 153 7.93 8.17 -16.32
N PRO A 154 6.96 7.88 -15.44
CA PRO A 154 5.72 8.63 -15.38
C PRO A 154 5.95 10.05 -14.88
N LEU A 155 5.19 11.02 -15.41
CA LEU A 155 5.22 12.40 -14.92
C LEU A 155 4.61 12.47 -13.51
N SER A 156 5.13 13.38 -12.70
CA SER A 156 4.63 13.62 -11.33
C SER A 156 3.18 14.10 -11.29
N THR A 157 2.68 14.68 -12.38
CA THR A 157 1.31 15.18 -12.51
C THR A 157 0.29 14.09 -12.84
N PHE A 158 0.72 12.85 -13.09
CA PHE A 158 -0.20 11.77 -13.39
C PHE A 158 -1.01 11.36 -12.15
N ASP A 159 -2.31 11.17 -12.37
CA ASP A 159 -3.18 10.51 -11.41
C ASP A 159 -2.68 9.08 -11.14
N ILE A 160 -2.96 8.56 -9.95
CA ILE A 160 -2.51 7.25 -9.45
C ILE A 160 -2.85 6.13 -10.43
N LEU A 161 -4.05 6.16 -11.01
CA LEU A 161 -4.50 5.18 -12.01
C LEU A 161 -3.69 5.27 -13.31
N CYS A 162 -3.49 6.48 -13.82
CA CYS A 162 -2.71 6.71 -15.04
C CYS A 162 -1.24 6.31 -14.86
N LYS A 163 -0.66 6.69 -13.71
CA LYS A 163 0.71 6.32 -13.34
C LYS A 163 0.88 4.80 -13.32
N ARG A 164 -0.06 4.08 -12.71
CA ARG A 164 -0.04 2.61 -12.68
C ARG A 164 -0.09 2.01 -14.08
N SER A 165 -1.02 2.45 -14.94
CA SER A 165 -1.12 1.95 -16.31
C SER A 165 0.10 2.25 -17.16
N PHE A 166 0.66 3.45 -16.99
CA PHE A 166 1.89 3.84 -17.66
C PHE A 166 3.03 2.89 -17.26
N GLU A 167 3.25 2.68 -15.96
CA GLU A 167 4.29 1.79 -15.44
C GLU A 167 4.09 0.32 -15.86
N ASN A 168 2.84 -0.16 -15.86
CA ASN A 168 2.51 -1.52 -16.32
C ASN A 168 2.88 -1.72 -17.80
N CYS A 169 2.49 -0.76 -18.64
CA CYS A 169 2.80 -0.83 -20.06
C CYS A 169 4.29 -0.67 -20.36
N CYS A 170 5.02 0.08 -19.54
CA CYS A 170 6.48 0.12 -19.64
C CYS A 170 7.10 -1.27 -19.49
N ARG A 171 6.72 -2.00 -18.43
CA ARG A 171 7.30 -3.31 -18.10
C ARG A 171 7.00 -4.38 -19.14
N GLN A 172 5.80 -4.38 -19.71
CA GLN A 172 5.40 -5.38 -20.69
C GLN A 172 6.09 -5.20 -22.06
N ASP A 173 6.37 -3.97 -22.48
CA ASP A 173 7.17 -3.73 -23.70
C ASP A 173 8.67 -4.03 -23.47
N ASP A 174 9.19 -3.89 -22.24
CA ASP A 174 10.56 -4.30 -21.89
C ASP A 174 10.76 -5.82 -21.97
N ASP A 175 9.77 -6.63 -21.55
CA ASP A 175 9.81 -8.09 -21.70
C ASP A 175 9.82 -8.53 -23.18
N HIS A 176 9.12 -7.80 -24.05
CA HIS A 176 9.16 -8.03 -25.50
C HIS A 176 10.48 -7.55 -26.14
N ARG A 177 11.11 -6.51 -25.60
CA ARG A 177 12.43 -6.02 -26.07
C ARG A 177 13.58 -6.91 -25.58
N SER A 178 13.39 -7.60 -24.46
CA SER A 178 14.37 -8.51 -23.85
C SER A 178 14.56 -9.82 -24.63
N THR A 179 13.68 -10.15 -25.56
CA THR A 179 13.87 -11.30 -26.48
C THR A 179 14.81 -10.99 -27.66
N SER A 180 15.34 -9.77 -27.78
CA SER A 180 16.27 -9.38 -28.85
C SER A 180 17.36 -8.40 -28.42
N SER A 181 17.73 -8.41 -27.14
CA SER A 181 18.77 -7.54 -26.61
C SER A 181 20.05 -8.31 -26.39
N ILE A 182 21.00 -8.21 -27.34
CA ILE A 182 22.40 -8.49 -27.07
C ILE A 182 22.83 -7.49 -25.99
N VAL A 183 23.04 -7.97 -24.77
CA VAL A 183 23.55 -7.16 -23.67
C VAL A 183 25.05 -6.97 -23.90
N VAL A 184 25.43 -5.88 -24.57
CA VAL A 184 26.83 -5.44 -24.61
C VAL A 184 27.13 -4.74 -23.30
N THR A 185 27.80 -5.44 -22.38
CA THR A 185 28.32 -4.83 -21.15
C THR A 185 29.78 -4.44 -21.35
N HIS A 186 30.08 -3.15 -21.21
CA HIS A 186 31.46 -2.67 -21.11
C HIS A 186 31.86 -2.66 -19.64
N SER A 187 32.68 -3.63 -19.23
CA SER A 187 33.29 -3.66 -17.90
C SER A 187 34.67 -3.01 -17.98
N PHE A 188 34.86 -1.90 -17.28
CA PHE A 188 36.19 -1.28 -17.12
C PHE A 188 36.96 -2.00 -16.01
N ALA A 189 38.00 -2.76 -16.38
CA ALA A 189 39.05 -3.18 -15.46
C ALA A 189 39.97 -1.99 -15.14
N PRO A 190 40.57 -1.88 -13.93
CA PRO A 190 41.40 -0.74 -13.55
C PRO A 190 42.79 -0.71 -14.21
N THR A 191 42.99 -1.46 -15.29
CA THR A 191 44.23 -1.53 -16.06
C THR A 191 43.93 -1.49 -17.56
N GLY A 192 43.29 -0.42 -18.03
CA GLY A 192 43.42 0.08 -19.42
C GLY A 192 43.14 -0.84 -20.61
N GLU A 193 42.57 -2.05 -20.45
CA GLU A 193 42.24 -2.96 -21.55
C GLU A 193 40.73 -3.20 -21.64
N ILE A 194 40.18 -3.09 -22.86
CA ILE A 194 38.78 -3.38 -23.18
C ILE A 194 38.65 -4.88 -23.44
N VAL A 195 38.08 -5.62 -22.49
CA VAL A 195 37.73 -7.03 -22.68
C VAL A 195 36.27 -7.12 -23.11
N LEU A 196 36.03 -7.53 -24.36
CA LEU A 196 34.69 -7.78 -24.90
C LEU A 196 34.22 -9.17 -24.42
N ILE A 197 33.30 -9.21 -23.45
CA ILE A 197 32.70 -10.46 -22.98
C ILE A 197 31.35 -10.63 -23.68
N ILE A 198 31.29 -11.55 -24.64
CA ILE A 198 30.02 -11.96 -25.28
C ILE A 198 29.45 -13.10 -24.44
N ILE A 199 28.44 -12.81 -23.60
CA ILE A 199 27.68 -13.85 -22.91
C ILE A 199 26.51 -14.24 -23.82
N MET A 200 26.63 -15.37 -24.52
CA MET A 200 25.49 -16.01 -25.17
C MET A 200 24.79 -16.92 -24.15
N SER A 201 23.70 -16.46 -23.55
CA SER A 201 22.83 -17.31 -22.73
C SER A 201 21.93 -18.14 -23.63
N SER A 202 22.39 -19.34 -23.99
CA SER A 202 21.60 -20.35 -24.70
C SER A 202 20.68 -21.08 -23.72
N THR A 203 19.51 -20.54 -23.40
CA THR A 203 18.40 -21.35 -22.88
C THR A 203 17.53 -21.81 -24.04
N LEU A 204 18.03 -22.84 -24.73
CA LEU A 204 17.29 -23.66 -25.69
C LEU A 204 17.41 -25.10 -25.19
N LEU A 205 16.48 -25.55 -24.34
CA LEU A 205 16.12 -26.97 -24.20
C LEU A 205 14.91 -27.09 -23.26
N GLY A 206 13.77 -27.54 -23.80
CA GLY A 206 12.60 -27.89 -22.99
C GLY A 206 11.25 -27.83 -23.68
N VAL A 207 11.17 -28.19 -24.97
CA VAL A 207 9.91 -28.58 -25.63
C VAL A 207 9.58 -30.03 -25.21
N MET A 208 8.29 -30.30 -24.95
CA MET A 208 7.61 -31.61 -24.82
C MET A 208 7.78 -32.40 -23.51
N SER A 209 6.78 -32.31 -22.63
CA SER A 209 5.84 -33.42 -22.28
C SER A 209 4.67 -32.89 -21.48
#